data_AF-A0A433UEU4-F1
#
_entry.id   AF-A0A433UEU4-F1
#
_cell.length_a   1.000
_cell.length_b   1.000
_cell.length_c   1.000
_cell.angle_alpha   90.00
_cell.angle_beta   90.00
_cell.angle_gamma   90.00
#
_symmetry.space_group_name_H-M   'P 1'
#
loop_
_entity.id
_entity.type
_entity.pdbx_description
1 polymer ?
#
loop_
_entity_poly.entity_id
_entity_poly.type
_entity_poly.pdbx_seq_one_letter_code
_entity_poly.pdbx_strand_id
1 'polypeptide(L)'
;MHLQRIQVPDFRALKDIDISFEKEFTPRIFPLGSQNGGGKSTLLQLIFVLLHCAGNPDRVEFIQNLIDGFYIKDNSGERTLATIDIWDVSLNVKIEFFVGNEDYIFNQFIGSKVDNIELMKYYNFHKKEFISEKISPLQKNKSNIEMVLLNLRHKARKNNQVDSLSTEEQDKEKSIRQEINVIQAKIDKEMALSHEYQNLLNEALKNTQILYICDSYNESNSTVEKLMCVFDGINDINK
;
A
#
# COMPACT_ATOMS: atom_id res chain seq x y z
N MET A 1 15.65 4.97 25.83
CA MET A 1 14.45 4.30 25.29
C MET A 1 14.18 2.98 26.01
N HIS A 2 12.96 2.79 26.53
CA HIS A 2 12.51 1.60 27.27
C HIS A 2 11.08 1.21 26.85
N LEU A 3 10.84 -0.07 26.63
CA LEU A 3 9.49 -0.61 26.47
C LEU A 3 8.75 -0.52 27.82
N GLN A 4 7.62 0.18 27.85
CA GLN A 4 6.78 0.33 29.04
C GLN A 4 5.59 -0.62 29.04
N ARG A 5 4.99 -0.86 27.87
CA ARG A 5 3.82 -1.73 27.75
C ARG A 5 3.78 -2.34 26.37
N ILE A 6 3.28 -3.56 26.30
CA ILE A 6 2.81 -4.14 25.05
C ILE A 6 1.41 -4.72 25.24
N GLN A 7 0.54 -4.42 24.28
CA GLN A 7 -0.78 -5.00 24.15
C GLN A 7 -0.87 -5.75 22.82
N VAL A 8 -1.40 -6.98 22.85
CA VAL A 8 -1.68 -7.79 21.65
C VAL A 8 -3.08 -8.38 21.82
N PRO A 9 -4.11 -7.79 21.16
CA PRO A 9 -5.49 -8.26 21.30
C PRO A 9 -5.66 -9.70 20.81
N ASP A 10 -5.22 -9.97 19.58
CA ASP A 10 -5.32 -11.29 18.98
C ASP A 10 -4.29 -11.47 17.87
N PHE A 11 -3.24 -12.25 18.11
CA PHE A 11 -2.27 -12.66 17.10
C PHE A 11 -1.73 -14.07 17.36
N ARG A 12 -2.05 -15.02 16.47
CA ARG A 12 -1.66 -16.43 16.59
C ARG A 12 -2.07 -17.00 17.97
N ALA A 13 -1.12 -17.43 18.78
CA ALA A 13 -1.34 -17.96 20.13
C ALA A 13 -1.49 -16.85 21.21
N LEU A 14 -1.28 -15.59 20.86
CA LEU A 14 -1.41 -14.44 21.76
C LEU A 14 -2.85 -13.94 21.73
N LYS A 15 -3.52 -13.96 22.88
CA LYS A 15 -4.90 -13.48 23.06
C LYS A 15 -4.94 -12.59 24.30
N ASP A 16 -5.46 -11.39 24.15
CA ASP A 16 -5.64 -10.40 25.21
C ASP A 16 -4.37 -10.21 26.06
N ILE A 17 -3.22 -10.18 25.40
CA ILE A 17 -1.94 -9.94 26.08
C ILE A 17 -1.87 -8.47 26.42
N ASP A 18 -1.59 -8.18 27.69
CA ASP A 18 -1.32 -6.84 28.20
C ASP A 18 -0.23 -6.93 29.27
N ILE A 19 0.98 -6.52 28.90
CA ILE A 19 2.16 -6.62 29.78
C ILE A 19 2.71 -5.23 29.98
N SER A 20 2.77 -4.79 31.23
CA SER A 20 3.44 -3.57 31.65
C SER A 20 4.80 -3.89 32.26
N PHE A 21 5.82 -3.14 31.88
CA PHE A 21 7.19 -3.23 32.37
C PHE A 21 7.46 -2.05 33.30
N GLU A 22 7.46 -2.29 34.60
CA GLU A 22 7.62 -1.22 35.59
C GLU A 22 9.05 -0.67 35.60
N LYS A 23 9.17 0.66 35.73
CA LYS A 23 10.47 1.36 35.68
C LYS A 23 11.32 1.15 36.94
N GLU A 24 10.67 0.74 38.03
CA GLU A 24 11.21 0.74 39.40
C GLU A 24 12.02 -0.53 39.73
N PHE A 25 11.91 -1.60 38.93
CA PHE A 25 12.69 -2.82 39.17
C PHE A 25 14.16 -2.67 38.81
N THR A 26 15.04 -3.12 39.69
CA THR A 26 16.49 -3.19 39.46
C THR A 26 17.02 -4.57 39.89
N PRO A 27 17.56 -5.40 38.97
CA PRO A 27 17.72 -5.14 37.54
C PRO A 27 16.36 -5.18 36.80
N ARG A 28 16.27 -4.48 35.66
CA ARG A 28 15.08 -4.46 34.77
C ARG A 28 15.00 -5.75 33.95
N ILE A 29 14.91 -6.88 34.62
CA ILE A 29 14.79 -8.21 34.02
C ILE A 29 13.41 -8.76 34.38
N PHE A 30 12.63 -9.07 33.35
CA PHE A 30 11.27 -9.60 33.52
C PHE A 30 11.21 -11.02 32.98
N PRO A 31 11.02 -12.04 33.84
CA PRO A 31 10.82 -13.40 33.37
C PRO A 31 9.45 -13.53 32.71
N LEU A 32 9.41 -14.03 31.47
CA LEU A 32 8.16 -14.38 30.77
C LEU A 32 7.87 -15.86 30.98
N GLY A 33 6.93 -16.16 31.88
CA GLY A 33 6.48 -17.51 32.20
C GLY A 33 5.23 -17.91 31.43
N SER A 34 5.26 -19.05 30.74
CA SER A 34 4.07 -19.68 30.15
C SER A 34 4.35 -21.16 29.87
N GLN A 35 3.29 -21.96 29.67
CA GLN A 35 3.43 -23.32 29.14
C GLN A 35 4.07 -23.33 27.73
N ASN A 36 4.62 -24.48 27.32
CA ASN A 36 5.10 -24.67 25.95
C ASN A 36 3.96 -24.47 24.96
N GLY A 37 4.23 -23.75 23.87
CA GLY A 37 3.20 -23.35 22.90
C GLY A 37 2.41 -22.08 23.30
N GLY A 38 2.57 -21.56 24.52
CA GLY A 38 1.87 -20.35 24.99
C GLY A 38 2.37 -19.02 24.39
N GLY A 39 3.07 -19.04 23.26
CA GLY A 39 3.39 -17.82 22.50
C GLY A 39 4.58 -16.97 22.96
N LYS A 40 5.38 -17.38 23.96
CA LYS A 40 6.55 -16.58 24.44
C LYS A 40 7.48 -16.12 23.32
N SER A 41 7.93 -17.05 22.48
CA SER A 41 8.81 -16.74 21.35
C SER A 41 8.11 -15.86 20.32
N THR A 42 6.81 -16.09 20.09
CA THR A 42 5.98 -15.30 19.17
C THR A 42 5.85 -13.86 19.64
N LEU A 43 5.65 -13.61 20.94
CA LEU A 43 5.58 -12.26 21.51
C LEU A 43 6.90 -11.52 21.34
N LEU A 44 8.02 -12.15 21.68
CA LEU A 44 9.35 -11.54 21.53
C LEU A 44 9.68 -11.26 20.05
N GLN A 45 9.35 -12.20 19.16
CA GLN A 45 9.50 -12.02 17.72
C GLN A 45 8.64 -10.86 17.21
N LEU A 46 7.38 -10.76 17.65
CA LEU A 46 6.48 -9.68 17.27
C LEU A 46 7.03 -8.31 17.69
N ILE A 47 7.41 -8.16 18.97
CA ILE A 47 8.04 -6.92 19.48
C ILE A 47 9.25 -6.55 18.63
N PHE A 48 10.16 -7.51 18.41
CA PHE A 48 11.40 -7.26 17.70
C PHE A 48 11.16 -6.85 16.24
N VAL A 49 10.31 -7.57 15.53
CA VAL A 49 10.02 -7.29 14.11
C VAL A 49 9.31 -5.95 13.97
N LEU A 50 8.31 -5.65 14.79
CA LEU A 50 7.58 -4.38 14.70
C LEU A 50 8.49 -3.18 15.01
N LEU A 51 9.32 -3.26 16.06
CA LEU A 51 10.17 -2.12 16.43
C LEU A 51 11.43 -2.00 15.57
N HIS A 52 12.00 -3.11 15.08
CA HIS A 52 13.27 -3.06 14.37
C HIS A 52 13.14 -3.12 12.84
N CYS A 53 12.08 -3.74 12.31
CA CYS A 53 11.91 -3.91 10.87
C CYS A 53 10.97 -2.89 10.24
N ALA A 54 9.96 -2.36 10.96
CA ALA A 54 8.92 -1.50 10.38
C ALA A 54 9.45 -0.22 9.72
N GLY A 55 10.57 0.32 10.22
CA GLY A 55 11.24 1.49 9.65
C GLY A 55 12.30 1.17 8.59
N ASN A 56 12.47 -0.09 8.18
CA ASN A 56 13.53 -0.50 7.27
C ASN A 56 12.95 -1.17 5.99
N PRO A 57 13.01 -0.51 4.83
CA PRO A 57 12.50 -1.04 3.57
C PRO A 57 13.08 -2.40 3.17
N ASP A 58 14.35 -2.67 3.49
CA ASP A 58 15.04 -3.91 3.14
C ASP A 58 14.59 -5.10 4.01
N ARG A 59 13.77 -4.85 5.03
CA ARG A 59 13.32 -5.84 6.03
C ARG A 59 11.83 -6.10 5.99
N VAL A 60 11.12 -5.52 5.02
CA VAL A 60 9.67 -5.65 4.87
C VAL A 60 9.23 -7.11 4.71
N GLU A 61 10.02 -7.94 4.03
CA GLU A 61 9.72 -9.37 3.86
C GLU A 61 9.57 -10.12 5.20
N PHE A 62 10.34 -9.75 6.22
CA PHE A 62 10.24 -10.38 7.55
C PHE A 62 8.92 -10.02 8.23
N ILE A 63 8.43 -8.80 7.99
CA ILE A 63 7.15 -8.34 8.52
C ILE A 63 6.03 -9.10 7.82
N GLN A 64 6.05 -9.14 6.49
CA GLN A 64 5.05 -9.85 5.68
C GLN A 64 4.95 -11.32 6.09
N ASN A 65 6.09 -12.00 6.23
CA ASN A 65 6.14 -13.39 6.67
C ASN A 65 5.62 -13.59 8.11
N LEU A 66 5.83 -12.60 8.99
CA LEU A 66 5.32 -12.66 10.35
C LEU A 66 3.80 -12.47 10.40
N ILE A 67 3.27 -11.52 9.64
CA ILE A 67 1.84 -11.19 9.64
C ILE A 67 1.03 -12.05 8.69
N ASP A 68 1.65 -13.01 7.98
CA ASP A 68 0.91 -13.96 7.17
C ASP A 68 -0.19 -14.67 8.00
N GLY A 69 -1.40 -14.69 7.44
CA GLY A 69 -2.60 -15.16 8.15
C GLY A 69 -3.27 -14.14 9.08
N PHE A 70 -2.71 -12.93 9.24
CA PHE A 70 -3.30 -11.85 10.02
C PHE A 70 -4.06 -10.87 9.13
N TYR A 71 -5.37 -11.08 9.09
CA TYR A 71 -6.29 -10.28 8.28
C TYR A 71 -7.44 -9.70 9.10
N ILE A 72 -8.14 -8.72 8.55
CA ILE A 72 -9.36 -8.17 9.15
C ILE A 72 -10.43 -9.28 9.19
N LYS A 73 -11.01 -9.52 10.37
CA LYS A 73 -11.94 -10.65 10.61
C LYS A 73 -13.41 -10.26 10.41
N ASP A 74 -13.72 -8.98 10.48
CA ASP A 74 -15.06 -8.42 10.54
C ASP A 74 -15.18 -7.21 9.60
N ASN A 75 -16.39 -6.64 9.50
CA ASN A 75 -16.63 -5.47 8.65
C ASN A 75 -16.19 -4.15 9.31
N SER A 76 -15.27 -4.20 10.27
CA SER A 76 -14.74 -3.02 10.98
C SER A 76 -13.87 -2.15 10.08
N GLY A 77 -13.22 -2.75 9.08
CA GLY A 77 -12.30 -2.10 8.17
C GLY A 77 -10.86 -1.98 8.68
N GLU A 78 -10.61 -2.33 9.94
CA GLU A 78 -9.26 -2.37 10.52
C GLU A 78 -9.11 -3.49 11.56
N ARG A 79 -7.86 -3.85 11.86
CA ARG A 79 -7.57 -4.78 12.95
C ARG A 79 -6.22 -4.44 13.59
N THR A 80 -6.25 -4.10 14.87
CA THR A 80 -5.03 -3.85 15.66
C THR A 80 -4.21 -5.13 15.83
N LEU A 81 -2.94 -5.06 15.46
CA LEU A 81 -1.95 -6.11 15.63
C LEU A 81 -1.30 -6.02 17.02
N ALA A 82 -0.79 -4.84 17.37
CA ALA A 82 -0.17 -4.59 18.66
C ALA A 82 -0.12 -3.10 18.98
N THR A 83 -0.19 -2.78 20.27
CA THR A 83 0.06 -1.43 20.77
C THR A 83 1.27 -1.48 21.69
N ILE A 84 2.23 -0.59 21.47
CA ILE A 84 3.51 -0.56 22.18
C ILE A 84 3.73 0.82 22.77
N ASP A 85 3.86 0.89 24.09
CA ASP A 85 4.23 2.12 24.78
C ASP A 85 5.74 2.13 25.01
N ILE A 86 6.42 3.16 24.53
CA ILE A 86 7.85 3.36 24.66
C ILE A 86 8.11 4.65 25.42
N TRP A 87 9.02 4.61 26.37
CA TRP A 87 9.50 5.79 27.05
C TRP A 87 10.94 6.11 26.70
N ASP A 88 11.18 7.35 26.31
CA ASP A 88 12.52 7.90 26.13
C ASP A 88 12.69 9.20 26.93
N VAL A 89 13.28 9.07 28.13
CA VAL A 89 13.62 10.15 29.06
C VAL A 89 12.44 11.05 29.47
N SER A 90 11.97 11.93 28.59
CA SER A 90 10.84 12.84 28.81
C SER A 90 9.63 12.53 27.93
N LEU A 91 9.77 11.64 26.94
CA LEU A 91 8.74 11.35 25.96
C LEU A 91 8.13 9.96 26.20
N ASN A 92 6.81 9.90 26.33
CA ASN A 92 6.07 8.64 26.18
C ASN A 92 5.50 8.64 24.77
N VAL A 93 5.85 7.62 24.00
CA VAL A 93 5.40 7.41 22.63
C VAL A 93 4.56 6.15 22.63
N LYS A 94 3.31 6.27 22.22
CA LYS A 94 2.45 5.12 21.95
C LYS A 94 2.51 4.82 20.46
N ILE A 95 2.80 3.58 20.11
CA ILE A 95 2.85 3.12 18.72
C ILE A 95 1.78 2.06 18.55
N GLU A 96 0.79 2.31 17.70
CA GLU A 96 -0.23 1.35 17.35
C GLU A 96 0.05 0.78 15.96
N PHE A 97 0.21 -0.53 15.87
CA PHE A 97 0.33 -1.28 14.63
C PHE A 97 -1.00 -1.95 14.30
N PHE A 98 -1.49 -1.75 13.09
CA PHE A 98 -2.79 -2.27 12.65
C PHE A 98 -2.78 -2.52 11.14
N VAL A 99 -3.65 -3.43 10.71
CA VAL A 99 -3.99 -3.59 9.30
C VAL A 99 -5.28 -2.82 9.02
N GLY A 100 -5.31 -2.07 7.92
CA GLY A 100 -6.51 -1.38 7.43
C GLY A 100 -6.83 -1.82 6.01
N ASN A 101 -8.11 -1.98 5.69
CA ASN A 101 -8.54 -2.08 4.30
C ASN A 101 -8.53 -0.69 3.65
N GLU A 102 -8.65 -0.63 2.33
CA GLU A 102 -8.61 0.64 1.62
C GLU A 102 -9.73 1.57 2.10
N ASP A 103 -10.98 1.07 2.23
CA ASP A 103 -12.15 1.83 2.67
C ASP A 103 -11.95 2.55 3.98
N TYR A 104 -11.37 1.87 4.96
CA TYR A 104 -11.05 2.44 6.25
C TYR A 104 -10.01 3.55 6.13
N ILE A 105 -8.91 3.28 5.41
CA ILE A 105 -7.81 4.23 5.23
C ILE A 105 -8.32 5.51 4.58
N PHE A 106 -9.16 5.37 3.58
CA PHE A 106 -9.73 6.51 2.89
C PHE A 106 -10.67 7.29 3.78
N ASN A 107 -11.67 6.65 4.35
CA ASN A 107 -12.68 7.35 5.14
C ASN A 107 -12.06 8.06 6.35
N GLN A 108 -11.04 7.46 6.98
CA GLN A 108 -10.39 8.05 8.14
C GLN A 108 -9.36 9.13 7.81
N PHE A 109 -8.55 8.94 6.76
CA PHE A 109 -7.38 9.78 6.55
C PHE A 109 -7.48 10.70 5.31
N ILE A 110 -8.32 10.37 4.35
CA ILE A 110 -8.34 10.98 3.01
C ILE A 110 -9.68 11.63 2.68
N GLY A 111 -10.81 11.02 3.02
CA GLY A 111 -12.13 11.33 2.48
C GLY A 111 -12.63 12.75 2.78
N SER A 112 -12.21 13.33 3.91
CA SER A 112 -12.51 14.73 4.26
C SER A 112 -11.64 15.76 3.53
N LYS A 113 -10.56 15.32 2.86
CA LYS A 113 -9.58 16.17 2.16
C LYS A 113 -9.72 16.14 0.64
N VAL A 114 -10.56 15.26 0.09
CA VAL A 114 -10.72 15.07 -1.36
C VAL A 114 -12.07 15.61 -1.81
N ASP A 115 -12.05 16.81 -2.40
CA ASP A 115 -13.23 17.41 -3.05
C ASP A 115 -13.44 16.90 -4.50
N ASN A 116 -12.49 16.15 -5.05
CA ASN A 116 -12.47 15.75 -6.46
C ASN A 116 -13.19 14.40 -6.70
N ILE A 117 -14.34 14.47 -7.38
CA ILE A 117 -15.19 13.31 -7.73
C ILE A 117 -14.48 12.30 -8.65
N GLU A 118 -13.55 12.72 -9.53
CA GLU A 118 -12.78 11.78 -10.37
C GLU A 118 -11.76 11.00 -9.54
N LEU A 119 -11.15 11.65 -8.55
CA LEU A 119 -10.26 11.01 -7.56
C LEU A 119 -11.01 10.02 -6.67
N MET A 120 -12.25 10.35 -6.25
CA MET A 120 -13.14 9.42 -5.54
C MET A 120 -13.46 8.17 -6.38
N LYS A 121 -13.62 8.32 -7.70
CA LYS A 121 -13.85 7.18 -8.60
C LYS A 121 -12.61 6.32 -8.82
N TYR A 122 -11.44 6.95 -8.88
CA TYR A 122 -10.15 6.24 -8.91
C TYR A 122 -9.95 5.44 -7.62
N TYR A 123 -10.31 6.04 -6.48
CA TYR A 123 -10.20 5.44 -5.17
C TYR A 123 -11.04 4.16 -4.99
N ASN A 124 -12.29 4.16 -5.44
CA ASN A 124 -13.15 2.96 -5.40
C ASN A 124 -12.67 1.81 -6.32
N PHE A 125 -11.58 2.03 -7.07
CA PHE A 125 -10.97 1.07 -7.97
C PHE A 125 -9.62 0.67 -7.38
N HIS A 126 -9.51 -0.53 -6.82
CA HIS A 126 -8.24 -1.06 -6.29
C HIS A 126 -7.08 -0.78 -7.25
N LYS A 127 -5.97 -0.22 -6.77
CA LYS A 127 -4.82 0.17 -7.64
C LYS A 127 -4.35 -0.95 -8.58
N LYS A 128 -4.42 -2.22 -8.13
CA LYS A 128 -4.11 -3.39 -8.96
C LYS A 128 -5.16 -3.64 -10.05
N GLU A 129 -6.44 -3.54 -9.73
CA GLU A 129 -7.56 -3.67 -10.68
C GLU A 129 -7.59 -2.50 -11.65
N PHE A 130 -7.25 -1.29 -11.22
CA PHE A 130 -7.21 -0.13 -12.11
C PHE A 130 -6.14 -0.26 -13.21
N ILE A 131 -4.91 -0.63 -12.85
CA ILE A 131 -3.85 -0.82 -13.85
C ILE A 131 -4.19 -2.01 -14.75
N SER A 132 -4.73 -3.11 -14.22
CA SER A 132 -5.06 -4.29 -15.03
C SER A 132 -6.34 -4.12 -15.88
N GLU A 133 -7.32 -3.33 -15.45
CA GLU A 133 -8.62 -3.18 -16.12
C GLU A 133 -8.75 -1.91 -16.95
N LYS A 134 -8.06 -0.82 -16.59
CA LYS A 134 -8.13 0.45 -17.32
C LYS A 134 -6.89 0.67 -18.18
N ILE A 135 -5.70 0.58 -17.59
CA ILE A 135 -4.46 0.91 -18.31
C ILE A 135 -4.03 -0.24 -19.23
N SER A 136 -4.01 -1.48 -18.74
CA SER A 136 -3.50 -2.63 -19.51
C SER A 136 -4.32 -2.90 -20.79
N PRO A 137 -5.66 -2.80 -20.79
CA PRO A 137 -6.44 -2.96 -22.02
C PRO A 137 -6.20 -1.81 -23.01
N LEU A 138 -6.02 -0.58 -22.52
CA LEU A 138 -5.67 0.56 -23.37
C LEU A 138 -4.27 0.40 -23.98
N GLN A 139 -3.29 -0.07 -23.21
CA GLN A 139 -1.94 -0.38 -23.71
C GLN A 139 -1.98 -1.50 -24.75
N LYS A 140 -2.71 -2.58 -24.48
CA LYS A 140 -2.90 -3.67 -25.44
C LYS A 140 -3.57 -3.18 -26.73
N ASN A 141 -4.59 -2.34 -26.61
CA ASN A 141 -5.26 -1.74 -27.77
C ASN A 141 -4.29 -0.87 -28.59
N LYS A 142 -3.54 0.01 -27.91
CA LYS A 142 -2.50 0.83 -28.54
C LYS A 142 -1.49 -0.02 -29.31
N SER A 143 -0.95 -1.07 -28.70
CA SER A 143 -0.01 -1.98 -29.35
C SER A 143 -0.61 -2.68 -30.57
N ASN A 144 -1.88 -3.11 -30.51
CA ASN A 144 -2.56 -3.70 -31.66
C ASN A 144 -2.68 -2.72 -32.83
N ILE A 145 -3.04 -1.46 -32.55
CA ILE A 145 -3.16 -0.41 -33.57
C ILE A 145 -1.80 -0.02 -34.15
N GLU A 146 -0.75 0.04 -33.31
CA GLU A 146 0.63 0.24 -33.76
C GLU A 146 1.10 -0.88 -34.70
N MET A 147 0.69 -2.12 -34.44
CA MET A 147 0.96 -3.26 -35.33
C MET A 147 0.23 -3.13 -36.67
N VAL A 148 -1.01 -2.62 -36.69
CA VAL A 148 -1.73 -2.32 -37.94
C VAL A 148 -1.00 -1.24 -38.74
N LEU A 149 -0.52 -0.19 -38.07
CA LEU A 149 0.27 0.88 -38.69
C LEU A 149 1.59 0.36 -39.30
N LEU A 150 2.30 -0.52 -38.57
CA LEU A 150 3.51 -1.18 -39.06
C LEU A 150 3.22 -2.03 -40.31
N ASN A 151 2.15 -2.81 -40.29
CA ASN A 151 1.75 -3.64 -41.43
C ASN A 151 1.37 -2.82 -42.67
N LEU A 152 0.67 -1.69 -42.49
CA LEU A 152 0.37 -0.75 -43.56
C LEU A 152 1.65 -0.21 -44.20
N ARG A 153 2.61 0.23 -43.39
CA ARG A 153 3.91 0.71 -43.89
C ARG A 153 4.73 -0.37 -44.59
N HIS A 154 4.70 -1.61 -44.09
CA HIS A 154 5.36 -2.73 -44.73
C HIS A 154 4.75 -3.08 -46.08
N LYS A 155 3.42 -3.03 -46.22
CA LYS A 155 2.73 -3.20 -47.52
C LYS A 155 3.12 -2.10 -48.50
N ALA A 156 3.13 -0.83 -48.06
CA ALA A 156 3.55 0.29 -48.89
C ALA A 156 5.00 0.12 -49.41
N ARG A 157 5.93 -0.34 -48.55
CA ARG A 157 7.33 -0.60 -48.93
C ARG A 157 7.53 -1.78 -49.88
N LYS A 158 6.77 -2.87 -49.75
CA LYS A 158 6.90 -4.06 -50.62
C LYS A 158 6.44 -3.82 -52.06
N ASN A 159 5.61 -2.80 -52.29
CA ASN A 159 5.05 -2.50 -53.61
C ASN A 159 5.94 -1.62 -54.51
N ASN A 160 7.21 -1.36 -54.13
CA ASN A 160 8.20 -0.66 -54.97
C ASN A 160 7.74 0.71 -55.54
N GLN A 161 6.89 1.45 -54.82
CA GLN A 161 6.72 2.88 -55.09
C GLN A 161 7.61 3.69 -54.16
N VAL A 162 8.49 4.48 -54.78
CA VAL A 162 9.35 5.47 -54.17
C VAL A 162 8.53 6.39 -53.27
N ASP A 163 8.86 6.38 -51.98
CA ASP A 163 8.66 7.44 -50.97
C ASP A 163 7.29 8.11 -50.80
N SER A 164 6.20 7.60 -51.39
CA SER A 164 4.88 8.18 -51.20
C SER A 164 3.82 7.11 -51.04
N LEU A 165 3.29 7.02 -49.81
CA LEU A 165 1.97 6.44 -49.56
C LEU A 165 0.97 7.09 -50.52
N SER A 166 0.04 6.31 -51.09
CA SER A 166 -1.08 6.89 -51.84
C SER A 166 -1.87 7.85 -50.94
N THR A 167 -2.55 8.84 -51.51
CA THR A 167 -3.35 9.81 -50.73
C THR A 167 -4.30 9.10 -49.75
N GLU A 168 -4.91 7.99 -50.18
CA GLU A 168 -5.79 7.17 -49.34
C GLU A 168 -5.05 6.45 -48.20
N GLU A 169 -3.82 5.98 -48.44
CA GLU A 169 -2.97 5.38 -47.40
C GLU A 169 -2.40 6.42 -46.43
N GLN A 170 -2.11 7.64 -46.89
CA GLN A 170 -1.73 8.77 -46.04
C GLN A 170 -2.88 9.18 -45.12
N ASP A 171 -4.10 9.24 -45.65
CA ASP A 171 -5.29 9.55 -44.86
C ASP A 171 -5.59 8.45 -43.83
N LYS A 172 -5.41 7.17 -44.20
CA LYS A 172 -5.52 6.04 -43.26
C LYS A 172 -4.43 6.09 -42.18
N GLU A 173 -3.17 6.35 -42.53
CA GLU A 173 -2.10 6.52 -41.54
C GLU A 173 -2.39 7.69 -40.58
N LYS A 174 -2.88 8.81 -41.10
CA LYS A 174 -3.24 9.98 -40.29
C LYS A 174 -4.37 9.66 -39.31
N SER A 175 -5.41 8.96 -39.76
CA SER A 175 -6.52 8.50 -38.93
C SER A 175 -6.04 7.56 -37.81
N ILE A 176 -5.22 6.57 -38.14
CA ILE A 176 -4.66 5.63 -37.16
C ILE A 176 -3.78 6.34 -36.12
N ARG A 177 -2.96 7.31 -36.54
CA ARG A 177 -2.15 8.12 -35.63
C ARG A 177 -3.01 8.98 -34.69
N GLN A 178 -4.11 9.53 -35.19
CA GLN A 178 -5.06 10.26 -34.35
C GLN A 178 -5.67 9.32 -33.29
N GLU A 179 -6.04 8.10 -33.66
CA GLU A 179 -6.55 7.10 -32.72
C GLU A 179 -5.53 6.72 -31.64
N ILE A 180 -4.26 6.49 -32.03
CA ILE A 180 -3.16 6.25 -31.08
C ILE A 180 -3.01 7.42 -30.12
N ASN A 181 -3.04 8.66 -30.61
CA ASN A 181 -2.91 9.85 -29.76
C ASN A 181 -4.08 9.99 -28.78
N VAL A 182 -5.31 9.67 -29.21
CA VAL A 182 -6.49 9.67 -28.32
C VAL A 182 -6.34 8.61 -27.22
N ILE A 183 -5.86 7.41 -27.56
CA ILE A 183 -5.62 6.36 -26.57
C ILE A 183 -4.48 6.75 -25.61
N GLN A 184 -3.41 7.35 -26.14
CA GLN A 184 -2.30 7.84 -25.31
C GLN A 184 -2.76 8.91 -24.33
N ALA A 185 -3.55 9.89 -24.78
CA ALA A 185 -4.10 10.93 -23.92
C ALA A 185 -4.99 10.36 -22.80
N LYS A 186 -5.74 9.28 -23.08
CA LYS A 186 -6.49 8.56 -22.05
C LYS A 186 -5.56 7.90 -21.03
N ILE A 187 -4.53 7.19 -21.49
CA ILE A 187 -3.54 6.56 -20.60
C ILE A 187 -2.86 7.63 -19.72
N ASP A 188 -2.45 8.76 -20.30
CA ASP A 188 -1.80 9.84 -19.57
C ASP A 188 -2.71 10.45 -18.51
N LYS A 189 -4.01 10.65 -18.83
CA LYS A 189 -5.01 11.10 -17.86
C LYS A 189 -5.13 10.14 -16.67
N GLU A 190 -5.24 8.83 -16.94
CA GLU A 190 -5.37 7.82 -15.89
C GLU A 190 -4.09 7.70 -15.04
N MET A 191 -2.91 7.85 -15.65
CA MET A 191 -1.63 7.88 -14.91
C MET A 191 -1.50 9.14 -14.04
N ALA A 192 -1.97 10.30 -14.52
CA ALA A 192 -1.96 11.54 -13.74
C ALA A 192 -2.84 11.42 -12.48
N LEU A 193 -4.06 10.88 -12.62
CA LEU A 193 -4.96 10.59 -11.49
C LEU A 193 -4.32 9.65 -10.47
N SER A 194 -3.67 8.59 -10.95
CA SER A 194 -2.91 7.65 -10.10
C SER A 194 -1.82 8.34 -9.30
N HIS A 195 -1.07 9.24 -9.92
CA HIS A 195 -0.01 9.98 -9.25
C HIS A 195 -0.56 11.01 -8.25
N GLU A 196 -1.61 11.73 -8.62
CA GLU A 196 -2.31 12.69 -7.75
C GLU A 196 -2.84 11.99 -6.48
N TYR A 197 -3.43 10.81 -6.62
CA TYR A 197 -3.86 9.99 -5.49
C TYR A 197 -2.69 9.57 -4.59
N GLN A 198 -1.57 9.11 -5.16
CA GLN A 198 -0.40 8.76 -4.36
C GLN A 198 0.13 9.96 -3.57
N ASN A 199 0.13 11.15 -4.18
CA ASN A 199 0.56 12.37 -3.51
C ASN A 199 -0.39 12.74 -2.37
N LEU A 200 -1.71 12.69 -2.59
CA LEU A 200 -2.73 12.91 -1.56
C LEU A 200 -2.62 11.90 -0.42
N LEU A 201 -2.42 10.62 -0.72
CA LEU A 201 -2.22 9.58 0.28
C LEU A 201 -0.96 9.87 1.11
N ASN A 202 0.16 10.16 0.45
CA ASN A 202 1.41 10.49 1.13
C ASN A 202 1.27 11.75 2.01
N GLU A 203 0.56 12.78 1.53
CA GLU A 203 0.31 14.00 2.29
C GLU A 203 -0.66 13.76 3.46
N ALA A 204 -1.70 12.95 3.25
CA ALA A 204 -2.61 12.53 4.30
C ALA A 204 -1.85 11.80 5.42
N LEU A 205 -1.05 10.79 5.06
CA LEU A 205 -0.24 10.01 5.99
C LEU A 205 0.80 10.85 6.74
N LYS A 206 1.47 11.79 6.05
CA LYS A 206 2.41 12.74 6.68
C LYS A 206 1.74 13.59 7.76
N ASN A 207 0.50 14.02 7.53
CA ASN A 207 -0.25 14.88 8.44
C ASN A 207 -0.91 14.12 9.60
N THR A 208 -1.11 12.80 9.48
CA THR A 208 -1.84 11.99 10.48
C THR A 208 -0.94 11.21 11.43
N GLN A 209 0.38 11.44 11.41
CA GLN A 209 1.35 10.67 12.20
C GLN A 209 1.32 9.16 11.88
N ILE A 210 0.94 8.80 10.65
CA ILE A 210 0.82 7.41 10.21
C ILE A 210 1.96 7.06 9.27
N LEU A 211 2.59 5.93 9.55
CA LEU A 211 3.59 5.33 8.70
C LEU A 211 3.01 4.10 8.01
N TYR A 212 3.00 4.10 6.69
CA TYR A 212 2.76 2.90 5.91
C TYR A 212 3.99 1.98 5.96
N ILE A 213 3.77 0.69 6.23
CA ILE A 213 4.84 -0.30 6.37
C ILE A 213 4.86 -1.21 5.13
N CYS A 214 3.77 -1.95 4.90
CA CYS A 214 3.69 -2.89 3.78
C CYS A 214 2.26 -3.31 3.45
N ASP A 215 2.09 -3.87 2.26
CA ASP A 215 0.88 -4.57 1.87
C ASP A 215 0.88 -5.99 2.45
N SER A 216 -0.28 -6.43 2.94
CA SER A 216 -0.60 -7.80 3.38
C SER A 216 -1.68 -8.36 2.45
N TYR A 217 -1.46 -9.52 1.86
CA TYR A 217 -2.40 -10.12 0.92
C TYR A 217 -3.25 -11.18 1.62
N ASN A 218 -4.57 -10.97 1.66
CA ASN A 218 -5.50 -11.95 2.17
C ASN A 218 -5.93 -12.90 1.04
N GLU A 219 -5.32 -14.08 0.99
CA GLU A 219 -5.67 -15.09 -0.01
C GLU A 219 -7.14 -15.53 0.04
N SER A 220 -7.78 -15.48 1.22
CA SER A 220 -9.15 -15.97 1.40
C SER A 220 -10.17 -15.10 0.68
N ASN A 221 -9.94 -13.79 0.67
CA ASN A 221 -10.86 -12.81 0.08
C ASN A 221 -10.27 -12.09 -1.14
N SER A 222 -9.04 -12.44 -1.55
CA SER A 222 -8.29 -11.79 -2.63
C SER A 222 -8.13 -10.28 -2.44
N THR A 223 -8.13 -9.80 -1.20
CA THR A 223 -8.01 -8.38 -0.85
C THR A 223 -6.60 -8.03 -0.41
N VAL A 224 -6.17 -6.81 -0.73
CA VAL A 224 -4.93 -6.24 -0.22
C VAL A 224 -5.27 -5.36 0.99
N GLU A 225 -4.72 -5.71 2.14
CA GLU A 225 -4.79 -4.90 3.37
C GLU A 225 -3.44 -4.20 3.56
N LYS A 226 -3.41 -3.08 4.28
CA LYS A 226 -2.18 -2.31 4.51
C LYS A 226 -1.81 -2.35 5.98
N LEU A 227 -0.62 -2.86 6.28
CA LEU A 227 -0.03 -2.71 7.60
C LEU A 227 0.52 -1.29 7.73
N MET A 228 0.08 -0.62 8.78
CA MET A 228 0.50 0.73 9.12
C MET A 228 0.81 0.82 10.61
N CYS A 229 1.48 1.90 11.01
CA CYS A 229 1.48 2.29 12.41
C CYS A 229 1.18 3.78 12.61
N VAL A 230 0.50 4.09 13.71
CA VAL A 230 0.28 5.46 14.19
C VAL A 230 1.17 5.69 15.40
N PHE A 231 1.82 6.84 15.44
CA PHE A 231 2.53 7.29 16.63
C PHE A 231 1.68 8.33 17.33
N ASP A 232 1.57 8.24 18.65
CA ASP A 232 1.00 9.28 19.51
C ASP A 232 2.10 9.74 20.47
N GLY A 233 2.24 11.05 20.64
CA GLY A 233 3.29 11.69 21.43
C GLY A 233 4.53 12.16 20.65
N ILE A 234 4.59 12.03 19.31
CA ILE A 234 5.66 12.61 18.49
C ILE A 234 5.09 13.61 17.49
N ASN A 235 5.43 14.89 17.62
CA ASN A 235 4.88 15.95 16.75
C ASN A 235 5.48 15.98 15.32
N ASP A 236 6.58 15.26 15.06
CA ASP A 236 7.28 15.28 13.76
C ASP A 236 7.99 13.92 13.53
N ILE A 237 7.39 13.01 12.76
CA ILE A 237 7.97 11.68 12.46
C ILE A 237 8.90 11.73 11.23
N ASN A 238 8.77 12.78 10.41
CA ASN A 238 9.41 12.90 9.09
C ASN A 238 10.68 13.77 9.08
N LYS A 239 11.30 14.04 10.24
CA LYS A 239 12.59 14.74 10.34
C LYS A 239 13.74 13.81 10.65
#